data_AF-A0A7S0IR87-F1
#
_entry.id   AF-A0A7S0IR87-F1
#
_cell.length_a   1.000
_cell.length_b   1.000
_cell.length_c   1.000
_cell.angle_alpha   90.00
_cell.angle_beta   90.00
_cell.angle_gamma   90.00
#
_symmetry.space_group_name_H-M   'P 1'
#
loop_
_entity.id
_entity.type
_entity.pdbx_description
1 polymer ?
#
loop_
_entity_poly.entity_id
_entity_poly.type
_entity_poly.pdbx_seq_one_letter_code
_entity_poly.pdbx_strand_id
1 'polypeptide(L)'
;PPSPSPSPPPSPPPPSPSPSPLSPSPPPPSSPSPPPSPPLSAPVIPETGVQVLHGGQSGFRQLACLRPGDEASVAEAPFPWPGSSTKKPIVVQCCRAGEGLTESQKCIRYTGTSQNDQTCLSGKSNVRTNTYSDAVEICGQLDAELCDTPCKGKGCQYNSFPVFSSLPCPPAPPSPPPAPPPAQPALGRLVISG
;
A
#
# COMPACT_ATOMS: atom_id res chain seq x y z
N PRO A 1 -97.76 -52.07 -0.58
CA PRO A 1 -96.67 -52.33 0.39
C PRO A 1 -95.29 -52.05 -0.21
N PRO A 2 -94.75 -50.82 -0.06
CA PRO A 2 -93.37 -50.54 -0.42
C PRO A 2 -92.40 -50.87 0.74
N SER A 3 -91.30 -51.50 0.36
CA SER A 3 -90.21 -52.02 1.20
C SER A 3 -89.53 -50.97 2.09
N PRO A 4 -88.93 -51.40 3.22
CA PRO A 4 -88.16 -50.53 4.10
C PRO A 4 -86.88 -50.01 3.42
N SER A 5 -86.62 -48.72 3.65
CA SER A 5 -85.41 -48.01 3.23
C SER A 5 -84.18 -48.54 3.96
N PRO A 6 -83.02 -48.71 3.31
CA PRO A 6 -81.80 -49.20 3.97
C PRO A 6 -81.22 -48.15 4.93
N SER A 7 -80.76 -48.61 6.08
CA SER A 7 -80.09 -47.79 7.11
C SER A 7 -78.77 -47.22 6.61
N PRO A 8 -78.37 -46.00 7.07
CA PRO A 8 -77.11 -45.40 6.69
C PRO A 8 -75.90 -46.15 7.30
N PRO A 9 -74.73 -46.12 6.63
CA PRO A 9 -73.51 -46.72 7.15
C PRO A 9 -72.98 -45.96 8.38
N PRO A 10 -72.18 -46.62 9.24
CA PRO A 10 -71.63 -46.00 10.44
C PRO A 10 -70.56 -44.94 10.08
N SER A 11 -70.54 -43.87 10.86
CA SER A 11 -69.55 -42.79 10.74
C SER A 11 -68.12 -43.28 11.01
N PRO A 12 -67.11 -42.73 10.32
CA PRO A 12 -65.72 -43.07 10.58
C PRO A 12 -65.26 -42.56 11.95
N PRO A 13 -64.25 -43.21 12.57
CA PRO A 13 -63.69 -42.77 13.84
C PRO A 13 -62.93 -41.43 13.69
N PRO A 14 -62.80 -40.65 14.78
CA PRO A 14 -62.09 -39.38 14.74
C PRO A 14 -60.58 -39.58 14.50
N PRO A 15 -59.90 -38.60 13.88
CA PRO A 15 -58.45 -38.65 13.69
C PRO A 15 -57.72 -38.56 15.05
N SER A 16 -56.60 -39.29 15.16
CA SER A 16 -55.72 -39.26 16.34
C SER A 16 -55.08 -37.87 16.54
N PRO A 17 -54.74 -37.51 17.79
CA PRO A 17 -54.07 -36.24 18.06
C PRO A 17 -52.66 -36.21 17.46
N SER A 18 -52.32 -35.07 16.86
CA SER A 18 -51.02 -34.79 16.27
C SER A 18 -49.92 -34.77 17.35
N PRO A 19 -48.73 -35.35 17.12
CA PRO A 19 -47.64 -35.24 18.08
C PRO A 19 -47.12 -33.79 18.17
N SER A 20 -46.76 -33.37 19.37
CA SER A 20 -46.18 -32.06 19.65
C SER A 20 -44.87 -31.85 18.85
N PRO A 21 -44.55 -30.60 18.44
CA PRO A 21 -43.30 -30.34 17.74
C PRO A 21 -42.11 -30.59 18.67
N LEU A 22 -41.13 -31.34 18.18
CA LEU A 22 -39.85 -31.52 18.84
C LEU A 22 -39.15 -30.17 18.92
N SER A 23 -38.68 -29.84 20.13
CA SER A 23 -37.90 -28.63 20.42
C SER A 23 -36.63 -28.58 19.53
N PRO A 24 -36.26 -27.43 18.94
CA PRO A 24 -35.05 -27.34 18.13
C PRO A 24 -33.81 -27.49 19.03
N SER A 25 -32.86 -28.32 18.59
CA SER A 25 -31.56 -28.47 19.25
C SER A 25 -30.82 -27.12 19.34
N PRO A 26 -30.04 -26.88 20.41
CA PRO A 26 -29.22 -25.69 20.51
C PRO A 26 -28.17 -25.66 19.39
N PRO A 27 -27.76 -24.47 18.92
CA PRO A 27 -26.69 -24.35 17.93
C PRO A 27 -25.37 -24.91 18.49
N PRO A 28 -24.48 -25.44 17.64
CA PRO A 28 -23.17 -25.88 18.09
C PRO A 28 -22.39 -24.71 18.71
N PRO A 29 -21.50 -24.97 19.69
CA PRO A 29 -20.64 -23.93 20.24
C PRO A 29 -19.81 -23.30 19.12
N SER A 30 -19.78 -21.98 19.08
CA SER A 30 -18.96 -21.21 18.16
C SER A 30 -17.51 -21.68 18.27
N SER A 31 -16.96 -22.19 17.16
CA SER A 31 -15.54 -22.49 17.06
C SER A 31 -14.76 -21.22 17.47
N PRO A 32 -13.70 -21.34 18.31
CA PRO A 32 -12.86 -20.19 18.59
C PRO A 32 -12.32 -19.64 17.26
N SER A 33 -12.40 -18.33 17.09
CA SER A 33 -11.81 -17.64 15.95
C SER A 33 -10.34 -18.09 15.80
N PRO A 34 -9.86 -18.36 14.58
CA PRO A 34 -8.44 -18.61 14.38
C PRO A 34 -7.65 -17.42 14.95
N PRO A 35 -6.45 -17.64 15.49
CA PRO A 35 -5.58 -16.54 15.90
C PRO A 35 -5.39 -15.58 14.71
N PRO A 36 -5.25 -14.27 14.95
CA PRO A 36 -4.97 -13.33 13.89
C PRO A 36 -3.73 -13.83 13.14
N SER A 37 -3.86 -14.02 11.83
CA SER A 37 -2.72 -14.27 10.96
C SER A 37 -1.64 -13.21 11.26
N PRO A 38 -0.35 -13.56 11.29
CA PRO A 38 0.70 -12.54 11.34
C PRO A 38 0.42 -11.53 10.24
N PRO A 39 0.62 -10.21 10.48
CA PRO A 39 0.41 -9.24 9.41
C PRO A 39 1.26 -9.71 8.23
N LEU A 40 0.62 -9.86 7.06
CA LEU A 40 1.37 -9.96 5.80
C LEU A 40 2.43 -8.86 5.89
N SER A 41 3.70 -9.25 5.90
CA SER A 41 4.79 -8.29 6.04
C SER A 41 4.64 -7.32 4.88
N ALA A 42 4.10 -6.14 5.16
CA ALA A 42 3.94 -5.09 4.16
C ALA A 42 5.31 -4.89 3.52
N PRO A 43 5.39 -4.67 2.20
CA PRO A 43 6.67 -4.50 1.53
C PRO A 43 7.43 -3.35 2.18
N VAL A 44 8.47 -3.73 2.91
CA VAL A 44 9.38 -2.83 3.62
C VAL A 44 10.26 -2.19 2.57
N ILE A 45 10.62 -0.92 2.77
CA ILE A 45 11.57 -0.25 1.88
C ILE A 45 12.86 -1.08 1.86
N PRO A 46 13.39 -1.46 0.69
CA PRO A 46 14.60 -2.27 0.60
C PRO A 46 15.79 -1.59 1.30
N GLU A 47 16.77 -2.36 1.79
CA GLU A 47 17.94 -1.83 2.48
C GLU A 47 18.73 -0.81 1.65
N THR A 48 18.76 -1.02 0.33
CA THR A 48 19.36 -0.08 -0.62
C THR A 48 18.63 1.26 -0.69
N GLY A 49 17.43 1.36 -0.13
CA GLY A 49 16.50 2.46 -0.30
C GLY A 49 15.91 2.53 -1.71
N VAL A 50 14.90 3.38 -1.88
CA VAL A 50 14.28 3.65 -3.18
C VAL A 50 14.25 5.15 -3.48
N GLN A 51 14.50 5.49 -4.74
CA GLN A 51 14.50 6.87 -5.18
C GLN A 51 13.06 7.38 -5.36
N VAL A 52 12.86 8.63 -4.95
CA VAL A 52 11.68 9.41 -5.32
C VAL A 52 12.08 10.31 -6.47
N LEU A 53 11.39 10.20 -7.60
CA LEU A 53 11.75 10.92 -8.82
C LEU A 53 10.83 12.11 -9.05
N HIS A 54 11.28 13.05 -9.88
CA HIS A 54 10.42 14.10 -10.42
C HIS A 54 9.57 13.56 -11.58
N GLY A 55 8.24 13.51 -11.43
CA GLY A 55 7.34 12.88 -12.41
C GLY A 55 7.25 13.55 -13.79
N GLY A 56 7.76 14.78 -13.94
CA GLY A 56 7.70 15.57 -15.18
C GLY A 56 9.03 15.82 -15.90
N GLN A 57 10.16 15.34 -15.37
CA GLN A 57 11.46 15.60 -16.00
C GLN A 57 11.79 14.56 -17.07
N SER A 58 12.52 14.98 -18.10
CA SER A 58 13.14 14.05 -19.04
C SER A 58 14.40 13.48 -18.38
N GLY A 59 14.43 12.16 -18.19
CA GLY A 59 15.49 11.45 -17.46
C GLY A 59 15.19 11.30 -15.95
N PHE A 60 16.11 10.67 -15.23
CA PHE A 60 15.96 10.37 -13.81
C PHE A 60 16.46 11.55 -12.97
N ARG A 61 15.55 12.42 -12.51
CA ARG A 61 15.87 13.42 -11.50
C ARG A 61 15.37 12.93 -10.14
N GLN A 62 16.30 12.51 -9.30
CA GLN A 62 16.04 12.17 -7.90
C GLN A 62 15.71 13.44 -7.11
N LEU A 63 14.63 13.39 -6.32
CA LEU A 63 14.19 14.42 -5.40
C LEU A 63 14.49 14.06 -3.95
N ALA A 64 14.33 12.78 -3.61
CA ALA A 64 14.58 12.23 -2.29
C ALA A 64 14.92 10.73 -2.38
N CYS A 65 15.30 10.18 -1.24
CA CYS A 65 15.57 8.77 -1.05
C CYS A 65 14.80 8.27 0.16
N LEU A 66 14.01 7.22 -0.03
CA LEU A 66 13.33 6.54 1.06
C LEU A 66 14.25 5.42 1.55
N ARG A 67 14.51 5.35 2.86
CA ARG A 67 15.33 4.32 3.48
C ARG A 67 14.46 3.44 4.40
N PRO A 68 14.93 2.24 4.78
CA PRO A 68 14.26 1.47 5.82
C PRO A 68 14.06 2.31 7.09
N GLY A 69 12.87 2.26 7.69
CA GLY A 69 12.47 3.12 8.80
C GLY A 69 11.72 4.41 8.41
N ASP A 70 11.68 4.76 7.12
CA ASP A 70 10.93 5.91 6.61
C ASP A 70 9.49 5.57 6.20
N GLU A 71 9.02 4.32 6.37
CA GLU A 71 7.81 3.77 5.71
C GLU A 71 6.54 4.61 5.96
N ALA A 72 6.40 5.15 7.17
CA ALA A 72 5.24 5.95 7.58
C ALA A 72 5.44 7.47 7.42
N SER A 73 6.67 7.96 7.24
CA SER A 73 7.01 9.39 7.35
C SER A 73 7.21 10.11 6.03
N VAL A 74 7.43 9.38 4.93
CA VAL A 74 7.83 9.94 3.63
C VAL A 74 6.75 9.92 2.57
N ALA A 75 5.49 9.98 2.97
CA ALA A 75 4.40 10.10 2.01
C ALA A 75 4.40 11.46 1.25
N GLU A 76 5.32 12.36 1.61
CA GLU A 76 5.65 13.59 0.90
C GLU A 76 7.16 13.73 0.65
N ALA A 77 7.53 14.37 -0.46
CA ALA A 77 8.93 14.65 -0.82
C ALA A 77 9.15 16.11 -1.26
N PRO A 78 10.39 16.62 -1.14
CA PRO A 78 10.78 17.93 -1.69
C PRO A 78 10.47 18.06 -3.18
N PHE A 79 9.96 19.20 -3.61
CA PHE A 79 9.64 19.48 -5.00
C PHE A 79 9.82 20.98 -5.32
N PRO A 80 10.27 21.39 -6.53
CA PRO A 80 10.65 20.59 -7.71
C PRO A 80 12.13 20.16 -7.78
N TRP A 81 12.93 20.41 -6.74
CA TRP A 81 14.34 20.00 -6.67
C TRP A 81 14.67 19.39 -5.30
N PRO A 82 15.75 18.58 -5.21
CA PRO A 82 16.21 18.03 -3.93
C PRO A 82 16.55 19.14 -2.93
N GLY A 83 16.06 19.02 -1.69
CA GLY A 83 16.28 20.02 -0.65
C GLY A 83 15.33 21.23 -0.70
N SER A 84 14.32 21.24 -1.58
CA SER A 84 13.25 22.24 -1.55
C SER A 84 12.49 22.21 -0.22
N SER A 85 12.20 23.37 0.36
CA SER A 85 11.35 23.49 1.55
C SER A 85 9.89 23.13 1.27
N THR A 86 9.45 23.22 0.01
CA THR A 86 8.12 22.82 -0.41
C THR A 86 8.08 21.31 -0.59
N LYS A 87 7.20 20.64 0.17
CA LYS A 87 6.92 19.22 0.01
C LYS A 87 5.61 19.00 -0.75
N LYS A 88 5.52 17.89 -1.47
CA LYS A 88 4.32 17.44 -2.15
C LYS A 88 4.10 15.96 -1.86
N PRO A 89 2.83 15.48 -1.86
CA PRO A 89 2.55 14.05 -1.75
C PRO A 89 3.24 13.30 -2.88
N ILE A 90 3.82 12.16 -2.55
CA ILE A 90 4.40 11.27 -3.53
C ILE A 90 3.28 10.46 -4.18
N VAL A 91 3.18 10.56 -5.50
CA VAL A 91 2.14 9.87 -6.27
C VAL A 91 2.65 8.55 -6.83
N VAL A 92 1.73 7.61 -6.94
CA VAL A 92 1.97 6.26 -7.43
C VAL A 92 1.93 6.25 -8.95
N GLN A 93 2.89 5.55 -9.54
CA GLN A 93 2.89 5.20 -10.94
C GLN A 93 3.46 3.80 -11.08
N CYS A 94 2.81 3.00 -11.92
CA CYS A 94 3.15 1.60 -12.11
C CYS A 94 3.60 1.38 -13.54
N CYS A 95 4.44 0.37 -13.75
CA CYS A 95 4.96 -0.02 -15.03
C CYS A 95 4.65 -1.50 -15.25
N ARG A 96 4.08 -1.81 -16.42
CA ARG A 96 3.90 -3.21 -16.83
C ARG A 96 5.24 -3.83 -17.17
N ALA A 97 5.46 -5.05 -16.71
CA ALA A 97 6.52 -5.89 -17.25
C ALA A 97 6.07 -6.41 -18.63
N GLY A 98 6.95 -6.31 -19.64
CA GLY A 98 6.65 -6.81 -20.98
C GLY A 98 7.62 -6.29 -22.04
N GLU A 99 8.16 -7.21 -22.84
CA GLU A 99 9.04 -6.87 -23.95
C GLU A 99 8.23 -6.22 -25.10
N GLY A 100 8.84 -5.26 -25.80
CA GLY A 100 8.22 -4.57 -26.95
C GLY A 100 7.15 -3.53 -26.61
N LEU A 101 6.89 -3.25 -25.34
CA LEU A 101 6.00 -2.15 -24.93
C LEU A 101 6.71 -0.81 -25.10
N THR A 102 6.04 0.15 -25.75
CA THR A 102 6.50 1.54 -25.71
C THR A 102 6.33 2.13 -24.31
N GLU A 103 7.10 3.17 -23.97
CA GLU A 103 6.94 3.90 -22.69
C GLU A 103 5.49 4.36 -22.42
N SER A 104 4.70 4.59 -23.48
CA SER A 104 3.27 4.92 -23.37
C SER A 104 2.40 3.75 -22.94
N GLN A 105 2.79 2.53 -23.29
CA GLN A 105 2.06 1.30 -22.96
C GLN A 105 2.55 0.67 -21.66
N LYS A 106 3.82 0.89 -21.32
CA LYS A 106 4.44 0.47 -20.06
C LYS A 106 3.86 1.23 -18.87
N CYS A 107 3.75 2.55 -18.97
CA CYS A 107 3.37 3.42 -17.87
C CYS A 107 1.86 3.43 -17.58
N ILE A 108 1.51 3.21 -16.31
CA ILE A 108 0.16 3.27 -15.75
C ILE A 108 0.13 4.35 -14.65
N ARG A 109 -0.63 5.41 -14.88
CA ARG A 109 -0.94 6.45 -13.87
C ARG A 109 -2.43 6.50 -13.51
N TYR A 110 -3.26 5.83 -14.28
CA TYR A 110 -4.68 5.69 -14.05
C TYR A 110 -5.22 4.42 -14.70
N THR A 111 -6.39 3.99 -14.25
CA THR A 111 -7.16 2.89 -14.82
C THR A 111 -8.36 3.41 -15.60
N GLY A 112 -8.85 2.66 -16.58
CA GLY A 112 -9.99 3.06 -17.41
C GLY A 112 -9.68 4.19 -18.40
N THR A 113 -10.73 4.91 -18.84
CA THR A 113 -10.65 5.89 -19.95
C THR A 113 -10.67 7.35 -19.50
N SER A 114 -11.22 7.63 -18.31
CA SER A 114 -11.27 8.99 -17.74
C SER A 114 -10.10 9.22 -16.80
N GLN A 115 -9.61 10.47 -16.70
CA GLN A 115 -8.56 10.86 -15.74
C GLN A 115 -9.16 11.77 -14.66
N ASN A 116 -9.65 11.17 -13.58
CA ASN A 116 -10.27 11.81 -12.43
C ASN A 116 -9.72 11.22 -11.12
N ASP A 117 -10.24 11.65 -9.98
CA ASP A 117 -9.75 11.22 -8.67
C ASP A 117 -9.86 9.71 -8.40
N GLN A 118 -10.85 9.06 -9.02
CA GLN A 118 -11.13 7.64 -8.81
C GLN A 118 -10.26 6.75 -9.72
N THR A 119 -9.98 7.23 -10.93
CA THR A 119 -9.22 6.47 -11.91
C THR A 119 -7.71 6.67 -11.78
N CYS A 120 -7.26 7.87 -11.39
CA CYS A 120 -5.85 8.14 -11.14
C CYS A 120 -5.40 7.43 -9.84
N LEU A 121 -4.26 6.74 -9.88
CA LEU A 121 -3.81 5.84 -8.80
C LEU A 121 -3.69 6.55 -7.44
N SER A 122 -3.25 7.80 -7.44
CA SER A 122 -3.19 8.69 -6.29
C SER A 122 -4.16 9.86 -6.38
N GLY A 123 -5.21 9.79 -7.20
CA GLY A 123 -6.13 10.90 -7.45
C GLY A 123 -5.55 11.99 -8.38
N LYS A 124 -6.33 13.05 -8.65
CA LYS A 124 -5.97 14.13 -9.58
C LYS A 124 -6.21 15.51 -8.96
N SER A 125 -7.45 15.81 -8.56
CA SER A 125 -7.81 17.05 -7.87
C SER A 125 -7.60 16.90 -6.36
N ASN A 126 -7.94 15.72 -5.84
CA ASN A 126 -7.75 15.29 -4.47
C ASN A 126 -6.62 14.26 -4.45
N VAL A 127 -5.38 14.77 -4.49
CA VAL A 127 -4.19 13.90 -4.49
C VAL A 127 -4.06 13.22 -3.13
N ARG A 128 -4.07 11.90 -3.16
CA ARG A 128 -3.94 11.03 -2.00
C ARG A 128 -2.48 10.84 -1.65
N THR A 129 -2.20 10.94 -0.36
CA THR A 129 -0.94 10.59 0.26
C THR A 129 -0.83 9.06 0.30
N ASN A 130 0.25 8.50 -0.24
CA ASN A 130 0.50 7.05 -0.26
C ASN A 130 1.83 6.77 0.43
N THR A 131 1.91 5.68 1.18
CA THR A 131 3.19 5.14 1.65
C THR A 131 3.88 4.34 0.54
N TYR A 132 5.15 3.97 0.76
CA TYR A 132 5.82 3.06 -0.16
C TYR A 132 5.09 1.72 -0.28
N SER A 133 4.60 1.19 0.84
CA SER A 133 3.89 -0.09 0.85
C SER A 133 2.56 -0.02 0.10
N ASP A 134 1.80 1.08 0.25
CA ASP A 134 0.59 1.32 -0.55
C ASP A 134 0.92 1.36 -2.04
N ALA A 135 2.00 2.04 -2.42
CA ALA A 135 2.40 2.17 -3.81
C ALA A 135 2.73 0.81 -4.45
N VAL A 136 3.44 -0.06 -3.72
CA VAL A 136 3.75 -1.43 -4.16
C VAL A 136 2.47 -2.27 -4.28
N GLU A 137 1.56 -2.18 -3.30
CA GLU A 137 0.31 -2.92 -3.32
C GLU A 137 -0.60 -2.48 -4.49
N ILE A 138 -0.74 -1.17 -4.71
CA ILE A 138 -1.51 -0.60 -5.81
C ILE A 138 -0.98 -1.10 -7.16
N CYS A 139 0.34 -1.17 -7.33
CA CYS A 139 0.91 -1.72 -8.56
C CYS A 139 0.71 -3.23 -8.67
N GLY A 140 0.84 -3.98 -7.57
CA GLY A 140 0.60 -5.41 -7.54
C GLY A 140 -0.83 -5.80 -7.92
N GLN A 141 -1.83 -5.01 -7.50
CA GLN A 141 -3.24 -5.19 -7.90
C GLN A 141 -3.48 -5.01 -9.40
N LEU A 142 -2.54 -4.40 -10.12
CA LEU A 142 -2.59 -4.15 -11.56
C LEU A 142 -1.68 -5.09 -12.35
N ASP A 143 -1.15 -6.14 -11.71
CA ASP A 143 -0.10 -7.02 -12.26
C ASP A 143 1.09 -6.21 -12.82
N ALA A 144 1.46 -5.16 -12.08
CA ALA A 144 2.49 -4.20 -12.45
C ALA A 144 3.47 -3.97 -11.28
N GLU A 145 4.57 -3.31 -11.57
CA GLU A 145 5.60 -2.94 -10.59
C GLU A 145 5.79 -1.43 -10.53
N LEU A 146 6.52 -0.93 -9.52
CA LEU A 146 6.93 0.47 -9.51
C LEU A 146 7.85 0.75 -10.72
N CYS A 147 7.64 1.90 -11.34
CA CYS A 147 8.40 2.26 -12.53
C CYS A 147 9.87 2.59 -12.22
N ASP A 148 10.76 2.18 -13.12
CA ASP A 148 12.14 2.68 -13.17
C ASP A 148 12.23 4.05 -13.85
N THR A 149 11.21 4.46 -14.61
CA THR A 149 11.10 5.71 -15.40
C THR A 149 10.06 6.68 -14.81
N PRO A 150 10.23 8.02 -14.93
CA PRO A 150 9.26 8.97 -14.38
C PRO A 150 7.93 9.04 -15.14
N CYS A 151 7.70 8.26 -16.21
CA CYS A 151 6.44 8.24 -16.97
C CYS A 151 5.94 9.64 -17.39
N LYS A 152 6.86 10.49 -17.84
CA LYS A 152 6.54 11.88 -18.20
C LYS A 152 5.41 11.95 -19.24
N GLY A 153 4.42 12.80 -18.95
CA GLY A 153 3.33 13.12 -19.89
C GLY A 153 2.24 12.06 -20.00
N LYS A 154 2.21 11.06 -19.11
CA LYS A 154 1.24 9.95 -19.15
C LYS A 154 -0.08 10.23 -18.42
N GLY A 155 -0.41 11.50 -18.17
CA GLY A 155 -1.68 11.90 -17.57
C GLY A 155 -1.66 12.14 -16.05
N CYS A 156 -2.85 12.36 -15.50
CA CYS A 156 -3.15 12.66 -14.08
C CYS A 156 -2.41 13.86 -13.47
N GLN A 157 -1.78 14.69 -14.30
CA GLN A 157 -0.96 15.84 -13.87
C GLN A 157 0.23 15.46 -12.95
N TYR A 158 0.63 14.19 -12.89
CA TYR A 158 1.74 13.71 -12.05
C TYR A 158 3.11 14.25 -12.49
N ASN A 159 3.18 14.93 -13.62
CA ASN A 159 4.38 15.68 -14.01
C ASN A 159 4.77 16.76 -12.99
N SER A 160 3.80 17.25 -12.20
CA SER A 160 3.99 18.30 -11.19
C SER A 160 4.11 17.75 -9.77
N PHE A 161 4.40 16.45 -9.64
CA PHE A 161 4.49 15.75 -8.36
C PHE A 161 5.75 14.86 -8.30
N PRO A 162 6.28 14.60 -7.09
CA PRO A 162 7.22 13.52 -6.88
C PRO A 162 6.52 12.17 -7.10
N VAL A 163 7.24 11.19 -7.65
CA VAL A 163 6.71 9.86 -7.98
C VAL A 163 7.55 8.76 -7.32
N PHE A 164 6.88 7.70 -6.85
CA PHE A 164 7.57 6.48 -6.42
C PHE A 164 8.26 5.80 -7.60
N SER A 165 9.41 5.17 -7.33
CA SER A 165 10.15 4.41 -8.33
C SER A 165 10.72 3.12 -7.76
N SER A 166 11.13 2.21 -8.65
CA SER A 166 11.87 0.99 -8.32
C SER A 166 13.39 1.19 -8.32
N LEU A 167 13.88 2.40 -8.59
CA LEU A 167 15.32 2.66 -8.64
C LEU A 167 15.94 2.64 -7.23
N PRO A 168 17.05 1.91 -7.02
CA PRO A 168 17.71 1.89 -5.73
C PRO A 168 18.35 3.25 -5.43
N CYS A 169 18.38 3.64 -4.16
CA CYS A 169 19.10 4.85 -3.79
C CYS A 169 20.61 4.71 -4.00
N PRO A 170 21.32 5.80 -4.34
CA PRO A 170 22.77 5.80 -4.35
C PRO A 170 23.31 5.42 -2.96
N PRO A 171 24.49 4.77 -2.89
CA PRO A 171 25.12 4.44 -1.62
C PRO A 171 25.29 5.70 -0.78
N ALA A 172 25.11 5.57 0.54
CA ALA A 172 25.38 6.68 1.45
C ALA A 172 26.85 7.12 1.29
N PRO A 173 27.16 8.42 1.38
CA PRO A 173 28.54 8.86 1.43
C PRO A 173 29.25 8.21 2.62
N PRO A 174 30.54 7.88 2.50
CA PRO A 174 31.30 7.31 3.62
C PRO A 174 31.24 8.27 4.81
N SER A 175 31.02 7.74 6.01
CA SER A 175 31.05 8.53 7.25
C SER A 175 32.38 9.28 7.35
N PRO A 176 32.38 10.56 7.78
CA PRO A 176 33.62 11.26 8.05
C PRO A 176 34.42 10.47 9.11
N PRO A 177 35.77 10.43 9.01
CA PRO A 177 36.58 9.76 10.02
C PRO A 177 36.30 10.36 11.41
N PRO A 178 36.35 9.54 12.48
CA PRO A 178 36.12 10.01 13.84
C PRO A 178 37.05 11.19 14.14
N ALA A 179 36.51 12.25 14.72
CA ALA A 179 37.28 13.43 15.09
C ALA A 179 38.45 13.01 16.00
N PRO A 180 39.67 13.58 15.82
CA PRO A 180 40.78 13.28 16.71
C PRO A 180 40.41 13.65 18.15
N PRO A 181 40.85 12.87 19.15
CA PRO A 181 40.59 13.19 20.56
C PRO A 181 41.13 14.59 20.89
N PRO A 182 40.44 15.37 21.73
CA PRO A 182 40.88 16.70 22.12
C PRO A 182 42.28 16.61 22.73
N ALA A 183 43.22 17.43 22.24
CA ALA A 183 44.56 17.52 22.78
C ALA A 183 44.48 17.87 24.27
N GLN A 184 44.86 16.93 25.14
CA GLN A 184 44.95 17.20 26.57
C GLN A 184 46.02 18.29 26.78
N PRO A 185 45.73 19.36 27.54
CA PRO A 185 46.73 20.37 27.84
C PRO A 185 47.88 19.73 28.60
N ALA A 186 49.10 19.82 28.04
CA ALA A 186 50.32 19.42 28.70
C ALA A 186 50.46 20.22 30.00
N LEU A 187 50.30 19.55 31.14
CA LEU A 187 50.60 20.10 32.46
C LEU A 187 52.06 20.56 32.46
N GLY A 188 52.22 21.88 32.55
CA GLY A 188 53.50 22.56 32.61
C GLY A 188 54.38 21.97 33.71
N ARG A 189 55.58 21.55 33.31
CA ARG A 189 56.64 21.10 34.19
C ARG A 189 57.10 22.29 35.03
N LEU A 190 56.68 22.34 36.30
CA LEU A 190 57.14 23.33 37.28
C LEU A 190 58.64 23.09 37.52
N VAL A 191 59.49 23.97 36.99
CA VAL A 191 60.91 24.06 37.35
C VAL A 191 61.03 24.85 38.65
N ILE A 192 61.44 24.18 39.73
CA ILE A 192 61.85 24.82 40.98
C ILE A 192 63.35 25.04 40.87
N SER A 193 63.78 26.29 40.70
CA SER A 193 65.18 26.69 40.79
C SER A 193 65.56 26.85 42.26
N GLY A 194 66.62 26.16 42.68
CA GLY A 194 67.35 26.38 43.92
C GLY A 194 68.68 27.06 43.67
#